data_AF-A0A8T5HYB5-F1
#
_entry.id   AF-A0A8T5HYB5-F1
#
_cell.length_a   1.000
_cell.length_b   1.000
_cell.length_c   1.000
_cell.angle_alpha   90.00
_cell.angle_beta   90.00
_cell.angle_gamma   90.00
#
_symmetry.space_group_name_H-M   'P 1'
#
loop_
_entity.id
_entity.type
_entity.pdbx_description
1 polymer ?
#
loop_
_entity_poly.entity_id
_entity_poly.type
_entity_poly.pdbx_seq_one_letter_code
_entity_poly.pdbx_strand_id
1 'polypeptide(L)'
;MAGSKCKRCNRFIKAKYAYGTGLCYSCYKNNEGNTMIRKGKGNITAQKRRYNQKYGNSDTGTGFRKAVHTPRTIRENPSMQGKLSGRDNAIFLKNRYQQELDATWTAIINMVHWLERRNSELKKQYSKVPKLKKDIEAHEDERAKAYTNLGNVLKKETDFEEKMWSKTLKGRKVNSITVKQKFKDSEVDEMRYDSMMDYLKSYPEYASKSTFKRVLDKIDKVESEIRDIKKKYNEAVSDYNANLYEFEITITKVNDKFGAYDHLKKEAETKLSKTRYNKGFLSKLRSEQKKAEANIDIISHRTEQFRNTLDIIKSEHSGTQRTKFKEVEY
;
A
#
# COMPACT_ATOMS: atom_id res chain seq x y z
N MET A 1 -34.82 15.58 20.24
CA MET A 1 -34.77 14.56 19.16
C MET A 1 -34.68 13.18 19.79
N ALA A 2 -35.72 12.34 19.65
CA ALA A 2 -35.72 10.98 20.17
C ALA A 2 -34.76 10.10 19.34
N GLY A 3 -33.67 9.64 19.96
CA GLY A 3 -32.70 8.76 19.28
C GLY A 3 -33.23 7.34 19.13
N SER A 4 -33.06 6.73 17.96
CA SER A 4 -33.39 5.32 17.71
C SER A 4 -32.46 4.38 18.49
N LYS A 5 -33.00 3.33 19.12
CA LYS A 5 -32.23 2.30 19.84
C LYS A 5 -31.93 1.08 18.94
N CYS A 6 -30.77 0.45 19.15
CA CYS A 6 -30.33 -0.75 18.47
C CYS A 6 -31.26 -1.93 18.79
N LYS A 7 -31.79 -2.60 17.77
CA LYS A 7 -32.69 -3.76 17.94
C LYS A 7 -32.05 -4.93 18.68
N ARG A 8 -30.72 -5.06 18.65
CA ARG A 8 -29.99 -6.20 19.22
C ARG A 8 -29.46 -5.98 20.63
N CYS A 9 -29.02 -4.78 20.96
CA CYS A 9 -28.39 -4.49 22.25
C CYS A 9 -29.01 -3.29 23.00
N ASN A 10 -30.10 -2.73 22.45
CA ASN A 10 -30.86 -1.63 23.02
C ASN A 10 -30.07 -0.33 23.30
N ARG A 11 -28.84 -0.21 22.79
CA ARG A 11 -28.02 1.02 22.88
C ARG A 11 -28.47 2.07 21.86
N PHE A 12 -28.37 3.34 22.21
CA PHE A 12 -28.67 4.45 21.31
C PHE A 12 -27.76 4.42 20.06
N ILE A 13 -28.39 4.56 18.88
CA ILE A 13 -27.70 4.56 17.60
C ILE A 13 -27.39 6.02 17.22
N LYS A 14 -26.12 6.31 16.92
CA LYS A 14 -25.75 7.59 16.28
C LYS A 14 -26.36 7.61 14.86
N ALA A 15 -27.03 8.71 14.50
CA ALA A 15 -27.90 8.82 13.31
C ALA A 15 -27.33 8.22 12.01
N LYS A 16 -26.01 8.32 11.79
CA LYS A 16 -25.30 7.79 10.62
C LYS A 16 -25.47 6.26 10.42
N TYR A 17 -25.77 5.49 11.47
CA TYR A 17 -25.92 4.03 11.40
C TYR A 17 -27.38 3.57 11.54
N ALA A 18 -28.31 4.47 11.85
CA ALA A 18 -29.71 4.13 12.08
C ALA A 18 -30.46 3.85 10.77
N TYR A 19 -30.07 4.51 9.67
CA TYR A 19 -30.71 4.36 8.37
C TYR A 19 -30.36 3.00 7.74
N GLY A 20 -31.33 2.07 7.76
CA GLY A 20 -31.32 0.83 6.98
C GLY A 20 -31.27 -0.46 7.78
N THR A 21 -30.49 -0.55 8.86
CA THR A 21 -30.30 -1.83 9.58
C THR A 21 -30.94 -1.90 10.96
N GLY A 22 -31.18 -0.75 11.61
CA GLY A 22 -31.63 -0.70 13.01
C GLY A 22 -30.61 -1.29 14.01
N LEU A 23 -29.36 -1.48 13.61
CA LEU A 23 -28.28 -2.01 14.45
C LEU A 23 -27.23 -0.92 14.76
N CYS A 24 -26.62 -0.99 15.94
CA CYS A 24 -25.45 -0.16 16.23
C CYS A 24 -24.19 -0.74 15.54
N TYR A 25 -23.18 0.10 15.32
CA TYR A 25 -21.94 -0.24 14.62
C TYR A 25 -21.27 -1.54 15.14
N SER A 26 -21.22 -1.74 16.45
CA SER A 26 -20.64 -2.95 17.05
C SER A 26 -21.47 -4.21 16.75
N CYS A 27 -22.80 -4.11 16.77
CA CYS A 27 -23.68 -5.23 16.42
C CYS A 27 -23.68 -5.53 14.92
N TYR A 28 -23.52 -4.51 14.07
CA TYR A 28 -23.37 -4.66 12.62
C TYR A 28 -22.11 -5.46 12.28
N LYS A 29 -20.95 -5.04 12.81
CA LYS A 29 -19.64 -5.68 12.57
C LYS A 29 -19.59 -7.15 13.03
N ASN A 30 -20.23 -7.45 14.16
CA ASN A 30 -20.28 -8.83 14.69
C ASN A 30 -21.24 -9.73 13.90
N ASN A 31 -22.22 -9.16 13.18
CA ASN A 31 -23.11 -9.95 12.33
C ASN A 31 -22.39 -10.43 11.06
N GLU A 32 -21.46 -9.63 10.53
CA GLU A 32 -20.63 -10.01 9.38
C GLU A 32 -19.54 -11.03 9.75
N GLY A 33 -19.07 -11.04 11.00
CA GLY A 33 -18.06 -12.00 11.48
C GLY A 33 -18.61 -13.41 11.76
N ASN A 34 -19.90 -13.56 12.08
CA ASN A 34 -20.47 -14.84 12.52
C ASN A 34 -20.88 -15.77 11.36
N THR A 35 -20.95 -15.27 10.13
CA THR A 35 -21.20 -16.09 8.93
C THR A 35 -19.95 -16.82 8.43
N MET A 36 -18.75 -16.41 8.85
CA MET A 36 -17.48 -17.03 8.41
C MET A 36 -16.91 -18.10 9.35
N ILE A 37 -17.36 -18.22 10.60
CA ILE A 37 -16.68 -19.07 11.61
C ILE A 37 -17.27 -20.49 11.73
N ARG A 38 -18.36 -20.83 11.01
CA ARG A 38 -18.99 -22.17 11.09
C ARG A 38 -18.52 -23.21 10.06
N LYS A 39 -17.47 -22.97 9.28
CA LYS A 39 -16.88 -24.00 8.41
C LYS A 39 -15.36 -24.03 8.52
N GLY A 40 -14.82 -25.08 9.13
CA GLY A 40 -13.42 -25.48 9.02
C GLY A 40 -12.57 -25.27 10.28
N LYS A 41 -12.75 -26.11 11.30
CA LYS A 41 -11.67 -26.43 12.25
C LYS A 41 -11.08 -27.79 11.85
N GLY A 42 -9.82 -27.81 11.44
CA GLY A 42 -9.07 -29.02 11.09
C GLY A 42 -7.62 -28.70 10.70
N ASN A 43 -6.72 -28.73 11.69
CA ASN A 43 -5.27 -28.92 11.66
C ASN A 43 -4.46 -28.54 10.40
N ILE A 44 -3.80 -27.38 10.44
CA ILE A 44 -2.72 -26.97 9.53
C ILE A 44 -1.39 -27.05 10.31
N THR A 45 -0.69 -28.19 10.25
CA THR A 45 0.73 -28.20 10.69
C THR A 45 1.63 -29.25 10.04
N ALA A 46 1.18 -30.02 9.02
CA ALA A 46 2.01 -31.10 8.45
C ALA A 46 2.17 -31.11 6.92
N GLN A 47 1.72 -30.09 6.19
CA GLN A 47 1.69 -30.13 4.71
C GLN A 47 2.54 -29.07 4.00
N LYS A 48 3.54 -28.49 4.68
CA LYS A 48 4.39 -27.40 4.13
C LYS A 48 5.70 -27.85 3.48
N ARG A 49 5.94 -29.15 3.25
CA ARG A 49 7.24 -29.64 2.72
C ARG A 49 7.19 -30.57 1.48
N ARG A 50 6.07 -30.74 0.79
CA ARG A 50 6.01 -31.60 -0.42
C ARG A 50 5.20 -31.03 -1.59
N TYR A 51 5.29 -29.73 -1.86
CA TYR A 51 4.56 -29.13 -2.99
C TYR A 51 5.37 -28.12 -3.82
N ASN A 52 6.71 -28.16 -3.74
CA ASN A 52 7.58 -27.23 -4.47
C ASN A 52 8.34 -27.89 -5.64
N GLN A 53 7.87 -29.02 -6.16
CA GLN A 53 8.62 -29.75 -7.19
C GLN A 53 7.72 -30.55 -8.15
N LYS A 54 6.71 -29.89 -8.72
CA LYS A 54 6.06 -30.30 -9.98
C LYS A 54 5.05 -29.22 -10.35
N TYR A 55 5.08 -28.77 -11.60
CA TYR A 55 4.24 -27.74 -12.22
C TYR A 55 4.69 -26.28 -12.02
N GLY A 56 5.51 -25.82 -12.97
CA GLY A 56 5.43 -24.43 -13.42
C GLY A 56 4.24 -24.28 -14.37
N ASN A 57 3.39 -23.30 -14.12
CA ASN A 57 2.87 -22.34 -15.08
C ASN A 57 1.85 -21.41 -14.41
N SER A 58 1.87 -20.16 -14.85
CA SER A 58 0.84 -19.12 -14.79
C SER A 58 -0.52 -19.49 -14.17
N ASP A 59 -0.87 -18.84 -13.07
CA ASP A 59 -2.17 -18.17 -12.84
C ASP A 59 -2.33 -17.85 -11.35
N THR A 60 -2.22 -16.56 -11.00
CA THR A 60 -2.52 -16.08 -9.63
C THR A 60 -4.03 -15.96 -9.45
N GLY A 61 -4.68 -17.12 -9.30
CA GLY A 61 -6.04 -17.23 -8.79
C GLY A 61 -6.11 -16.87 -7.31
N THR A 62 -6.57 -15.66 -6.98
CA THR A 62 -7.11 -15.39 -5.65
C THR A 62 -8.55 -15.91 -5.59
N GLY A 63 -8.70 -17.04 -4.90
CA GLY A 63 -9.97 -17.73 -4.70
C GLY A 63 -10.97 -16.90 -3.90
N PHE A 64 -11.84 -16.18 -4.61
CA PHE A 64 -13.16 -15.77 -4.12
C PHE A 64 -14.22 -16.53 -4.92
N ARG A 65 -14.44 -17.81 -4.58
CA ARG A 65 -15.68 -18.51 -5.00
C ARG A 65 -16.83 -17.97 -4.14
N LYS A 66 -17.33 -16.78 -4.47
CA LYS A 66 -18.72 -16.43 -4.12
C LYS A 66 -19.60 -17.35 -4.95
N ALA A 67 -20.44 -18.14 -4.29
CA ALA A 67 -21.54 -18.80 -4.94
C ALA A 67 -22.31 -17.75 -5.72
N VAL A 68 -22.20 -17.79 -7.05
CA VAL A 68 -23.09 -17.06 -7.94
C VAL A 68 -24.45 -17.71 -7.70
N HIS A 69 -25.25 -17.08 -6.85
CA HIS A 69 -26.66 -17.37 -6.77
C HIS A 69 -27.21 -16.95 -8.13
N THR A 70 -27.24 -17.87 -9.09
CA THR A 70 -28.04 -17.70 -10.30
C THR A 70 -29.49 -17.59 -9.81
N PRO A 71 -30.13 -16.41 -9.93
CA PRO A 71 -31.55 -16.33 -9.62
C PRO A 71 -32.25 -17.31 -10.55
N ARG A 72 -33.22 -18.06 -10.00
CA ARG A 72 -34.21 -18.79 -10.78
C ARG A 72 -34.60 -17.90 -11.97
N THR A 73 -34.34 -18.35 -13.20
CA THR A 73 -34.99 -17.79 -14.38
C THR A 73 -36.48 -17.86 -14.08
N ILE A 74 -37.10 -16.71 -13.81
CA ILE A 74 -38.55 -16.63 -13.66
C ILE A 74 -39.08 -17.05 -15.03
N ARG A 75 -39.56 -18.29 -15.14
CA ARG A 75 -40.35 -18.73 -16.29
C ARG A 75 -41.70 -18.04 -16.14
N GLU A 76 -41.77 -16.77 -16.53
CA GLU A 76 -43.06 -16.13 -16.79
C GLU A 76 -43.69 -16.91 -17.95
N ASN A 77 -44.84 -17.54 -17.73
CA ASN A 77 -45.60 -18.15 -18.81
C ASN A 77 -45.98 -17.02 -19.77
N PRO A 78 -45.48 -17.01 -21.02
CA PRO A 78 -45.69 -15.91 -21.93
C PRO A 78 -47.16 -15.84 -22.32
N SER A 79 -47.84 -14.76 -21.92
CA SER A 79 -49.20 -14.49 -22.37
C SER A 79 -49.24 -14.42 -23.91
N MET A 80 -50.29 -14.93 -24.56
CA MET A 80 -50.41 -14.86 -26.04
C MET A 80 -50.29 -13.41 -26.56
N GLN A 81 -50.77 -12.44 -25.78
CA GLN A 81 -50.64 -11.00 -26.08
C GLN A 81 -49.17 -10.52 -26.04
N GLY A 82 -48.35 -11.03 -25.12
CA GLY A 82 -46.93 -10.69 -24.97
C GLY A 82 -46.06 -11.15 -26.15
N LYS A 83 -46.36 -12.33 -26.71
CA LYS A 83 -45.73 -12.86 -27.94
C LYS A 83 -46.08 -12.04 -29.17
N LEU A 84 -47.35 -11.68 -29.34
CA LEU A 84 -47.84 -10.89 -30.48
C LEU A 84 -47.27 -9.47 -30.46
N SER A 85 -47.22 -8.81 -29.29
CA SER A 85 -46.69 -7.45 -29.15
C SER A 85 -45.16 -7.37 -29.08
N GLY A 86 -44.46 -8.52 -29.01
CA GLY A 86 -43.02 -8.60 -28.81
C GLY A 86 -42.54 -8.16 -27.41
N ARG A 87 -43.44 -8.10 -26.43
CA ARG A 87 -43.17 -7.62 -25.06
C ARG A 87 -42.20 -8.54 -24.33
N ASP A 88 -42.46 -9.84 -24.39
CA ASP A 88 -41.67 -10.83 -23.68
C ASP A 88 -40.21 -10.85 -24.16
N ASN A 89 -40.00 -10.65 -25.46
CA ASN A 89 -38.66 -10.52 -26.05
C ASN A 89 -37.94 -9.24 -25.58
N ALA A 90 -38.66 -8.12 -25.47
CA ALA A 90 -38.08 -6.88 -24.98
C ALA A 90 -37.74 -6.95 -23.48
N ILE A 91 -38.60 -7.57 -22.67
CA ILE A 91 -38.35 -7.79 -21.23
C ILE A 91 -37.17 -8.75 -21.03
N PHE A 92 -37.11 -9.86 -21.79
CA PHE A 92 -35.99 -10.78 -21.74
C PHE A 92 -34.67 -10.08 -22.08
N LEU A 93 -34.65 -9.30 -23.17
CA LEU A 93 -33.47 -8.57 -23.60
C LEU A 93 -33.05 -7.50 -22.58
N LYS A 94 -34.01 -6.78 -22.02
CA LYS A 94 -33.78 -5.82 -20.92
C LYS A 94 -33.14 -6.52 -19.74
N ASN A 95 -33.74 -7.60 -19.24
CA ASN A 95 -33.25 -8.30 -18.05
C ASN A 95 -31.82 -8.82 -18.23
N ARG A 96 -31.49 -9.31 -19.44
CA ARG A 96 -30.13 -9.71 -19.78
C ARG A 96 -29.15 -8.53 -19.70
N TYR A 97 -29.46 -7.42 -20.37
CA TYR A 97 -28.59 -6.24 -20.35
C TYR A 97 -28.49 -5.59 -18.96
N GLN A 98 -29.59 -5.57 -18.20
CA GLN A 98 -29.61 -5.11 -16.82
C GLN A 98 -28.64 -5.94 -15.98
N GLN A 99 -28.68 -7.27 -16.08
CA GLN A 99 -27.76 -8.14 -15.35
C GLN A 99 -26.29 -7.89 -15.71
N GLU A 100 -25.99 -7.71 -17.00
CA GLU A 100 -24.62 -7.42 -17.46
C GLU A 100 -24.15 -6.02 -17.00
N LEU A 101 -25.04 -5.01 -17.01
CA LEU A 101 -24.78 -3.68 -16.46
C LEU A 101 -24.53 -3.72 -14.96
N ASP A 102 -25.40 -4.39 -14.19
CA ASP A 102 -25.30 -4.51 -12.73
C ASP A 102 -24.00 -5.21 -12.33
N ALA A 103 -23.61 -6.26 -13.06
CA ALA A 103 -22.35 -6.98 -12.84
C ALA A 103 -21.13 -6.10 -13.12
N THR A 104 -21.15 -5.37 -14.23
CA THR A 104 -20.08 -4.43 -14.60
C THR A 104 -19.98 -3.29 -13.59
N TRP A 105 -21.13 -2.75 -13.20
CA TRP A 105 -21.26 -1.69 -12.21
C TRP A 105 -20.73 -2.10 -10.84
N THR A 106 -21.07 -3.30 -10.38
CA THR A 106 -20.54 -3.87 -9.13
C THR A 106 -19.02 -3.99 -9.17
N ALA A 107 -18.44 -4.39 -10.31
CA ALA A 107 -16.99 -4.46 -10.47
C ALA A 107 -16.34 -3.06 -10.40
N ILE A 108 -16.95 -2.05 -11.03
CA ILE A 108 -16.48 -0.66 -10.97
C ILE A 108 -16.49 -0.16 -9.51
N ILE A 109 -17.60 -0.32 -8.79
CA ILE A 109 -17.70 0.10 -7.38
C ILE A 109 -16.58 -0.51 -6.54
N ASN A 110 -16.38 -1.83 -6.65
CA ASN A 110 -15.37 -2.54 -5.88
C ASN A 110 -13.96 -2.01 -6.16
N MET A 111 -13.65 -1.71 -7.43
CA MET A 111 -12.34 -1.18 -7.80
C MET A 111 -12.15 0.27 -7.38
N VAL A 112 -13.18 1.12 -7.48
CA VAL A 112 -13.10 2.51 -7.00
C VAL A 112 -12.92 2.56 -5.49
N HIS A 113 -13.66 1.76 -4.72
CA HIS A 113 -13.46 1.67 -3.27
C HIS A 113 -12.08 1.11 -2.89
N TRP A 114 -11.56 0.16 -3.67
CA TRP A 114 -10.19 -0.29 -3.51
C TRP A 114 -9.20 0.86 -3.73
N LEU A 115 -9.38 1.66 -4.79
CA LEU A 115 -8.55 2.84 -5.07
C LEU A 115 -8.65 3.87 -3.94
N GLU A 116 -9.83 4.20 -3.44
CA GLU A 116 -9.99 5.14 -2.31
C GLU A 116 -9.18 4.68 -1.08
N ARG A 117 -9.33 3.40 -0.70
CA ARG A 117 -8.59 2.83 0.42
C ARG A 117 -7.08 2.85 0.16
N ARG A 118 -6.66 2.43 -1.04
CA ARG A 118 -5.24 2.34 -1.41
C ARG A 118 -4.58 3.72 -1.49
N ASN A 119 -5.31 4.72 -1.97
CA ASN A 119 -4.86 6.10 -2.02
C ASN A 119 -4.49 6.63 -0.62
N SER A 120 -5.30 6.31 0.40
CA SER A 120 -4.99 6.69 1.78
C SER A 120 -3.73 6.00 2.32
N GLU A 121 -3.48 4.75 1.93
CA GLU A 121 -2.28 4.00 2.33
C GLU A 121 -1.02 4.53 1.62
N LEU A 122 -1.12 4.80 0.32
CA LEU A 122 -0.04 5.42 -0.45
C LEU A 122 0.39 6.77 0.14
N LYS A 123 -0.57 7.60 0.58
CA LYS A 123 -0.25 8.87 1.27
C LYS A 123 0.56 8.64 2.55
N LYS A 124 0.22 7.62 3.34
CA LYS A 124 0.97 7.27 4.56
C LYS A 124 2.38 6.79 4.23
N GLN A 125 2.51 5.88 3.26
CA GLN A 125 3.80 5.35 2.82
C GLN A 125 4.69 6.45 2.26
N TYR A 126 4.13 7.33 1.42
CA TYR A 126 4.82 8.51 0.89
C TYR A 126 5.35 9.41 2.00
N SER A 127 4.60 9.61 3.08
CA SER A 127 5.05 10.42 4.23
C SER A 127 6.13 9.73 5.09
N LYS A 128 6.25 8.40 5.00
CA LYS A 128 7.20 7.60 5.80
C LYS A 128 8.60 7.61 5.19
N VAL A 129 8.72 7.54 3.86
CA VAL A 129 10.01 7.46 3.17
C VAL A 129 10.91 8.67 3.46
N PRO A 130 10.43 9.94 3.37
CA PRO A 130 11.25 11.10 3.71
C PRO A 130 11.65 11.17 5.19
N LYS A 131 10.84 10.63 6.10
CA LYS A 131 11.19 10.56 7.53
C LYS A 131 12.37 9.62 7.74
N LEU A 132 12.31 8.42 7.17
CA LEU A 132 13.41 7.46 7.22
C LEU A 132 14.68 8.01 6.57
N LYS A 133 14.55 8.81 5.50
CA LYS A 133 15.70 9.50 4.90
C LYS A 133 16.35 10.50 5.87
N LYS A 134 15.55 11.29 6.58
CA LYS A 134 16.05 12.20 7.62
C LYS A 134 16.68 11.46 8.79
N ASP A 135 16.13 10.30 9.15
CA ASP A 135 16.70 9.44 10.20
C ASP A 135 18.08 8.91 9.77
N ILE A 136 18.25 8.51 8.49
CA ILE A 136 19.57 8.16 7.92
C ILE A 136 20.54 9.35 8.05
N GLU A 137 20.14 10.54 7.59
CA GLU A 137 20.98 11.75 7.65
C GLU A 137 21.41 12.08 9.09
N ALA A 138 20.49 11.97 10.06
CA ALA A 138 20.78 12.18 11.47
C ALA A 138 21.80 11.18 12.03
N HIS A 139 21.69 9.89 11.68
CA HIS A 139 22.65 8.88 12.10
C HIS A 139 24.02 9.04 11.39
N GLU A 140 24.04 9.50 10.14
CA GLU A 140 25.28 9.84 9.42
C GLU A 140 26.01 11.02 10.09
N ASP A 141 25.28 12.02 10.57
CA ASP A 141 25.85 13.12 11.37
C ASP A 141 26.39 12.64 12.73
N GLU A 142 25.70 11.72 13.39
CA GLU A 142 26.18 11.09 14.63
C GLU A 142 27.45 10.27 14.41
N ARG A 143 27.54 9.58 13.27
CA ARG A 143 28.74 8.86 12.85
C ARG A 143 29.90 9.81 12.64
N ALA A 144 29.70 10.91 11.92
CA ALA A 144 30.74 11.92 11.70
C ALA A 144 31.29 12.45 13.03
N LYS A 145 30.40 12.77 13.99
CA LYS A 145 30.80 13.20 15.35
C LYS A 145 31.57 12.11 16.11
N ALA A 146 31.20 10.84 15.96
CA ALA A 146 31.91 9.73 16.58
C ALA A 146 33.33 9.58 16.01
N TYR A 147 33.50 9.76 14.70
CA TYR A 147 34.81 9.77 14.05
C TYR A 147 35.67 10.96 14.47
N THR A 148 35.11 12.16 14.56
CA THR A 148 35.83 13.33 15.12
C THR A 148 36.30 13.07 16.55
N ASN A 149 35.46 12.44 17.38
CA ASN A 149 35.84 12.08 18.74
C ASN A 149 36.97 11.05 18.78
N LEU A 150 36.96 10.05 17.88
CA LEU A 150 38.04 9.08 17.76
C LEU A 150 39.37 9.77 17.40
N GLY A 151 39.36 10.65 16.40
CA GLY A 151 40.53 11.45 16.03
C GLY A 151 41.06 12.30 17.20
N ASN A 152 40.17 12.94 17.96
CA ASN A 152 40.55 13.71 19.14
C ASN A 152 41.18 12.86 20.26
N VAL A 153 40.71 11.62 20.46
CA VAL A 153 41.29 10.70 21.45
C VAL A 153 42.64 10.17 20.98
N LEU A 154 42.78 9.85 19.68
CA LEU A 154 44.07 9.48 19.08
C LEU A 154 45.10 10.61 19.23
N LYS A 155 44.74 11.84 18.86
CA LYS A 155 45.63 13.02 18.95
C LYS A 155 46.10 13.29 20.38
N LYS A 156 45.20 13.16 21.37
CA LYS A 156 45.58 13.31 22.79
C LYS A 156 46.59 12.27 23.26
N GLU A 157 46.49 11.05 22.76
CA GLU A 157 47.40 9.97 23.15
C GLU A 157 48.74 10.07 22.43
N THR A 158 48.76 10.44 21.15
CA THR A 158 50.03 10.74 20.44
C THR A 158 50.76 11.92 21.09
N ASP A 159 50.04 12.99 21.45
CA ASP A 159 50.61 14.15 22.16
C ASP A 159 51.14 13.73 23.54
N PHE A 160 50.44 12.81 24.23
CA PHE A 160 50.87 12.29 25.52
C PHE A 160 52.14 11.46 25.40
N GLU A 161 52.23 10.57 24.41
CA GLU A 161 53.44 9.80 24.09
C GLU A 161 54.62 10.71 23.79
N GLU A 162 54.44 11.71 22.91
CA GLU A 162 55.49 12.66 22.55
C GLU A 162 55.99 13.46 23.76
N LYS A 163 55.06 13.92 24.62
CA LYS A 163 55.40 14.65 25.85
C LYS A 163 56.11 13.76 26.87
N MET A 164 55.67 12.52 27.06
CA MET A 164 56.33 11.55 27.95
C MET A 164 57.72 11.20 27.45
N TRP A 165 57.86 10.99 26.14
CA TRP A 165 59.15 10.72 25.52
C TRP A 165 60.12 11.90 25.68
N SER A 166 59.65 13.12 25.41
CA SER A 166 60.42 14.35 25.61
C SER A 166 60.85 14.55 27.07
N LYS A 167 59.97 14.26 28.04
CA LYS A 167 60.32 14.30 29.48
C LYS A 167 61.34 13.22 29.85
N THR A 168 61.23 12.02 29.29
CA THR A 168 62.15 10.91 29.52
C THR A 168 63.55 11.21 28.95
N LEU A 169 63.62 11.79 27.75
CA LEU A 169 64.88 12.26 27.14
C LEU A 169 65.53 13.37 27.97
N LYS A 170 64.74 14.37 28.41
CA LYS A 170 65.23 15.45 29.30
C LYS A 170 65.73 14.91 30.64
N GLY A 171 65.07 13.88 31.21
CA GLY A 171 65.48 13.24 32.45
C GLY A 171 66.72 12.34 32.32
N ARG A 172 67.02 11.82 31.12
CA ARG A 172 68.15 10.92 30.89
C ARG A 172 69.48 11.61 30.53
N LYS A 173 69.52 12.94 30.30
CA LYS A 173 70.71 13.67 29.78
C LYS A 173 71.37 12.95 28.58
N VAL A 174 70.58 12.29 27.73
CA VAL A 174 71.09 11.67 26.51
C VAL A 174 70.85 12.63 25.36
N ASN A 175 71.92 13.25 24.88
CA ASN A 175 71.90 14.08 23.68
C ASN A 175 71.89 13.14 22.47
N SER A 176 70.76 13.16 21.76
CA SER A 176 70.51 12.44 20.50
C SER A 176 70.33 10.91 20.60
N ILE A 177 69.07 10.50 20.71
CA ILE A 177 68.61 9.25 20.11
C ILE A 177 67.57 9.65 19.06
N THR A 178 67.87 9.39 17.80
CA THR A 178 66.96 9.65 16.68
C THR A 178 65.80 8.66 16.74
N VAL A 179 64.69 9.09 17.33
CA VAL A 179 63.44 8.34 17.26
C VAL A 179 62.72 8.74 16.00
N LYS A 180 62.42 7.77 15.15
CA LYS A 180 61.46 7.94 14.06
C LYS A 180 60.10 8.22 14.69
N GLN A 181 59.73 9.50 14.79
CA GLN A 181 58.36 9.91 15.03
C GLN A 181 57.53 9.33 13.87
N LYS A 182 56.58 8.44 14.18
CA LYS A 182 55.89 7.62 13.17
C LYS A 182 54.73 8.33 12.48
N PHE A 183 54.46 9.58 12.82
CA PHE A 183 53.47 10.41 12.13
C PHE A 183 54.03 11.82 11.91
N LYS A 184 53.75 12.39 10.74
CA LYS A 184 53.77 13.84 10.52
C LYS A 184 52.39 14.37 10.91
N ASP A 185 52.33 15.51 11.60
CA ASP A 185 51.09 16.16 12.05
C ASP A 185 50.01 16.31 10.95
N SER A 186 50.43 16.33 9.68
CA SER A 186 49.56 16.37 8.50
C SER A 186 48.67 15.13 8.29
N GLU A 187 49.01 13.97 8.87
CA GLU A 187 48.26 12.72 8.67
C GLU A 187 47.10 12.55 9.66
N VAL A 188 47.11 13.26 10.79
CA VAL A 188 46.08 13.13 11.84
C VAL A 188 44.83 13.96 11.53
N ASP A 189 44.99 15.10 10.88
CA ASP A 189 43.87 15.99 10.54
C ASP A 189 43.07 15.50 9.29
N GLU A 190 43.59 14.53 8.52
CA GLU A 190 42.95 13.91 7.34
C GLU A 190 42.69 12.39 7.46
N MET A 191 42.81 11.81 8.65
CA MET A 191 42.68 10.35 8.83
C MET A 191 41.27 9.85 8.44
N ARG A 192 41.18 9.06 7.36
CA ARG A 192 39.98 8.26 7.03
C ARG A 192 39.79 7.21 8.13
N TYR A 193 38.55 6.88 8.47
CA TYR A 193 38.22 5.89 9.50
C TYR A 193 39.00 4.57 9.34
N ASP A 194 39.14 4.08 8.11
CA ASP A 194 39.91 2.87 7.80
C ASP A 194 41.38 2.99 8.27
N SER A 195 41.99 4.16 8.08
CA SER A 195 43.36 4.47 8.53
C SER A 195 43.46 4.54 10.06
N MET A 196 42.43 5.05 10.75
CA MET A 196 42.36 5.02 12.22
C MET A 196 42.23 3.59 12.75
N MET A 197 41.43 2.76 12.08
CA MET A 197 41.24 1.35 12.45
C MET A 197 42.50 0.52 12.18
N ASP A 198 43.22 0.77 11.09
CA ASP A 198 44.49 0.11 10.79
C ASP A 198 45.60 0.51 11.78
N TYR A 199 45.60 1.75 12.26
CA TYR A 199 46.43 2.16 13.38
C TYR A 199 46.09 1.38 14.66
N LEU A 200 44.81 1.30 15.02
CA LEU A 200 44.38 0.54 16.21
C LEU A 200 44.69 -0.96 16.13
N LYS A 201 44.67 -1.57 14.93
CA LYS A 201 45.11 -2.95 14.72
C LYS A 201 46.62 -3.12 14.96
N SER A 202 47.40 -2.11 14.62
CA SER A 202 48.87 -2.10 14.79
C SER A 202 49.29 -1.92 16.25
N TYR A 203 48.40 -1.37 17.08
CA TYR A 203 48.65 -1.04 18.50
C TYR A 203 47.46 -1.48 19.38
N PRO A 204 47.27 -2.80 19.59
CA PRO A 204 46.11 -3.37 20.29
C PRO A 204 45.98 -2.91 21.75
N GLU A 205 47.07 -2.47 22.38
CA GLU A 205 47.06 -1.85 23.71
C GLU A 205 46.17 -0.61 23.77
N TYR A 206 46.06 0.18 22.69
CA TYR A 206 45.17 1.34 22.64
C TYR A 206 43.71 0.93 22.52
N ALA A 207 43.40 -0.10 21.74
CA ALA A 207 42.04 -0.65 21.63
C ALA A 207 41.52 -1.20 22.98
N SER A 208 42.42 -1.66 23.85
CA SER A 208 42.07 -2.18 25.18
C SER A 208 41.80 -1.10 26.24
N LYS A 209 42.23 0.15 26.01
CA LYS A 209 41.96 1.27 26.94
C LYS A 209 40.46 1.60 26.94
N SER A 210 39.91 1.80 28.13
CA SER A 210 38.47 2.03 28.33
C SER A 210 37.90 3.24 27.55
N THR A 211 38.73 4.25 27.28
CA THR A 211 38.38 5.44 26.51
C THR A 211 38.21 5.15 25.02
N PHE A 212 39.15 4.42 24.39
CA PHE A 212 39.03 4.00 23.00
C PHE A 212 37.91 3.00 22.81
N LYS A 213 37.81 1.99 23.68
CA LYS A 213 36.74 0.99 23.63
C LYS A 213 35.36 1.65 23.62
N ARG A 214 35.10 2.64 24.48
CA ARG A 214 33.83 3.39 24.48
C ARG A 214 33.54 4.12 23.17
N VAL A 215 34.56 4.68 22.51
CA VAL A 215 34.37 5.39 21.24
C VAL A 215 34.13 4.39 20.10
N LEU A 216 34.86 3.27 20.08
CA LEU A 216 34.67 2.20 19.10
C LEU A 216 33.31 1.53 19.25
N ASP A 217 32.89 1.18 20.48
CA ASP A 217 31.56 0.63 20.77
C ASP A 217 30.45 1.58 20.29
N LYS A 218 30.66 2.91 20.42
CA LYS A 218 29.72 3.92 19.93
C LYS A 218 29.68 3.96 18.41
N ILE A 219 30.82 3.89 17.74
CA ILE A 219 30.92 3.83 16.28
C ILE A 219 30.18 2.60 15.75
N ASP A 220 30.48 1.42 16.29
CA ASP A 220 29.86 0.16 15.89
C ASP A 220 28.34 0.20 16.07
N LYS A 221 27.89 0.79 17.18
CA LYS A 221 26.46 1.01 17.43
C LYS A 221 25.84 1.91 16.35
N VAL A 222 26.42 3.07 16.06
CA VAL A 222 25.88 4.00 15.05
C VAL A 222 25.89 3.37 13.66
N GLU A 223 26.95 2.65 13.27
CA GLU A 223 27.01 1.93 12.00
C GLU A 223 25.93 0.84 11.89
N SER A 224 25.65 0.13 12.99
CA SER A 224 24.55 -0.83 13.03
C SER A 224 23.18 -0.15 12.87
N GLU A 225 22.97 1.00 13.52
CA GLU A 225 21.73 1.77 13.42
C GLU A 225 21.53 2.34 12.00
N ILE A 226 22.59 2.85 11.36
CA ILE A 226 22.60 3.28 9.94
C ILE A 226 22.18 2.12 9.03
N ARG A 227 22.76 0.94 9.22
CA ARG A 227 22.44 -0.24 8.39
C ARG A 227 20.96 -0.63 8.53
N ASP A 228 20.45 -0.64 9.75
CA ASP A 228 19.06 -1.00 10.04
C ASP A 228 18.07 0.03 9.48
N ILE A 229 18.39 1.33 9.57
CA ILE A 229 17.52 2.38 9.03
C ILE A 229 17.57 2.42 7.50
N LYS A 230 18.74 2.20 6.87
CA LYS A 230 18.87 2.03 5.41
C LYS A 230 18.02 0.86 4.92
N LYS A 231 18.04 -0.27 5.62
CA LYS A 231 17.19 -1.42 5.30
C LYS A 231 15.70 -1.07 5.38
N LYS A 232 15.26 -0.44 6.49
CA LYS A 232 13.86 0.01 6.64
C LYS A 232 13.45 1.02 5.58
N TYR A 233 14.35 1.91 5.17
CA TYR A 233 14.15 2.86 4.09
C TYR A 233 13.93 2.13 2.76
N ASN A 234 14.84 1.22 2.38
CA ASN A 234 14.73 0.46 1.12
C ASN A 234 13.46 -0.41 1.09
N GLU A 235 13.11 -1.06 2.20
CA GLU A 235 11.83 -1.79 2.33
C GLU A 235 10.63 -0.85 2.10
N ALA A 236 10.62 0.33 2.73
CA ALA A 236 9.54 1.30 2.56
C ALA A 236 9.46 1.87 1.13
N VAL A 237 10.60 2.07 0.46
CA VAL A 237 10.69 2.51 -0.93
C VAL A 237 10.14 1.44 -1.86
N SER A 238 10.56 0.18 -1.67
CA SER A 238 10.10 -0.97 -2.47
C SER A 238 8.60 -1.16 -2.34
N ASP A 239 8.08 -1.18 -1.10
CA ASP A 239 6.65 -1.28 -0.81
C ASP A 239 5.88 -0.13 -1.48
N TYR A 240 6.34 1.11 -1.31
CA TYR A 240 5.69 2.27 -1.91
C TYR A 240 5.66 2.17 -3.44
N ASN A 241 6.79 1.87 -4.07
CA ASN A 241 6.91 1.80 -5.53
C ASN A 241 6.05 0.67 -6.12
N ALA A 242 6.01 -0.50 -5.48
CA ALA A 242 5.17 -1.62 -5.89
C ALA A 242 3.67 -1.27 -5.79
N ASN A 243 3.28 -0.64 -4.68
CA ASN A 243 1.90 -0.22 -4.44
C ASN A 243 1.47 0.89 -5.41
N LEU A 244 2.39 1.80 -5.75
CA LEU A 244 2.18 2.86 -6.72
C LEU A 244 1.89 2.29 -8.11
N TYR A 245 2.66 1.30 -8.55
CA TYR A 245 2.47 0.63 -9.83
C TYR A 245 1.13 -0.10 -9.92
N GLU A 246 0.77 -0.87 -8.88
CA GLU A 246 -0.53 -1.56 -8.80
C GLU A 246 -1.70 -0.57 -8.85
N PHE A 247 -1.55 0.58 -8.18
CA PHE A 247 -2.54 1.65 -8.15
C PHE A 247 -2.77 2.26 -9.53
N GLU A 248 -1.70 2.57 -10.27
CA GLU A 248 -1.76 3.12 -11.62
C GLU A 248 -2.44 2.15 -12.60
N ILE A 249 -2.06 0.87 -12.57
CA ILE A 249 -2.73 -0.18 -13.37
C ILE A 249 -4.23 -0.22 -13.06
N THR A 250 -4.59 -0.12 -11.79
CA THR A 250 -5.99 -0.22 -11.38
C THR A 250 -6.80 0.99 -11.85
N ILE A 251 -6.23 2.20 -11.83
CA ILE A 251 -6.88 3.39 -12.43
C ILE A 251 -7.23 3.13 -13.90
N THR A 252 -6.28 2.61 -14.69
CA THR A 252 -6.51 2.28 -16.10
C THR A 252 -7.62 1.24 -16.26
N LYS A 253 -7.56 0.14 -15.49
CA LYS A 253 -8.60 -0.90 -15.51
C LYS A 253 -10.00 -0.38 -15.17
N VAL A 254 -10.10 0.58 -14.24
CA VAL A 254 -11.39 1.21 -13.91
C VAL A 254 -11.91 2.06 -15.06
N ASN A 255 -11.04 2.84 -15.73
CA ASN A 255 -11.44 3.61 -16.92
C ASN A 255 -11.92 2.69 -18.04
N ASP A 256 -11.21 1.59 -18.31
CA ASP A 256 -11.61 0.62 -19.32
C ASP A 256 -12.98 0.01 -19.00
N LYS A 257 -13.25 -0.29 -17.73
CA LYS A 257 -14.56 -0.78 -17.29
C LYS A 257 -15.67 0.26 -17.41
N PHE A 258 -15.38 1.53 -17.14
CA PHE A 258 -16.31 2.61 -17.42
C PHE A 258 -16.63 2.72 -18.91
N GLY A 259 -15.62 2.62 -19.78
CA GLY A 259 -15.82 2.60 -21.23
C GLY A 259 -16.64 1.40 -21.70
N ALA A 260 -16.36 0.20 -21.17
CA ALA A 260 -17.15 -1.00 -21.44
C ALA A 260 -18.60 -0.86 -20.95
N TYR A 261 -18.81 -0.26 -19.79
CA TYR A 261 -20.14 0.03 -19.25
C TYR A 261 -20.92 0.99 -20.16
N ASP A 262 -20.30 2.09 -20.61
CA ASP A 262 -20.95 3.05 -21.51
C ASP A 262 -21.30 2.42 -22.86
N HIS A 263 -20.39 1.60 -23.41
CA HIS A 263 -20.64 0.85 -24.63
C HIS A 263 -21.83 -0.10 -24.47
N LEU A 264 -21.85 -0.89 -23.39
CA LEU A 264 -22.90 -1.85 -23.12
C LEU A 264 -24.25 -1.16 -22.90
N LYS A 265 -24.27 -0.03 -22.19
CA LYS A 265 -25.46 0.81 -22.04
C LYS A 265 -26.00 1.27 -23.40
N LYS A 266 -25.14 1.84 -24.26
CA LYS A 266 -25.53 2.33 -25.58
C LYS A 266 -26.02 1.21 -26.50
N GLU A 267 -25.37 0.06 -26.45
CA GLU A 267 -25.78 -1.13 -27.21
C GLU A 267 -27.17 -1.61 -26.76
N ALA A 268 -27.38 -1.67 -25.45
CA ALA A 268 -28.63 -2.11 -24.85
C ALA A 268 -29.78 -1.16 -25.20
N GLU A 269 -29.59 0.16 -25.10
CA GLU A 269 -30.57 1.18 -25.53
C GLU A 269 -30.88 1.06 -27.03
N THR A 270 -29.86 0.83 -27.86
CA THR A 270 -30.03 0.67 -29.32
C THR A 270 -30.80 -0.59 -29.67
N LYS A 271 -30.53 -1.72 -29.01
CA LYS A 271 -31.23 -2.98 -29.29
C LYS A 271 -32.64 -2.99 -28.72
N LEU A 272 -32.86 -2.41 -27.54
CA LEU A 272 -34.20 -2.27 -26.95
C LEU A 272 -35.10 -1.37 -27.79
N SER A 273 -34.60 -0.21 -28.26
CA SER A 273 -35.37 0.69 -29.14
C SER A 273 -35.75 0.04 -30.48
N LYS A 274 -34.93 -0.89 -31.00
CA LYS A 274 -35.21 -1.64 -32.23
C LYS A 274 -36.22 -2.79 -32.05
N THR A 275 -36.58 -3.18 -30.82
CA THR A 275 -37.54 -4.27 -30.60
C THR A 275 -38.92 -3.95 -31.17
N ARG A 276 -39.66 -4.98 -31.59
CA ARG A 276 -41.07 -4.85 -32.04
C ARG A 276 -41.93 -4.17 -30.97
N TYR A 277 -41.63 -4.43 -29.70
CA TYR A 277 -42.30 -3.79 -28.57
C TYR A 277 -42.17 -2.27 -28.60
N ASN A 278 -41.00 -1.72 -28.94
CA ASN A 278 -40.76 -0.28 -28.97
C ASN A 278 -41.02 0.37 -30.33
N LYS A 279 -40.85 -0.36 -31.44
CA LYS A 279 -41.02 0.17 -32.81
C LYS A 279 -42.44 0.04 -33.39
N GLY A 280 -43.23 -0.92 -32.92
CA GLY A 280 -44.55 -1.22 -33.52
C GLY A 280 -45.56 -0.08 -33.36
N PHE A 281 -46.57 -0.01 -34.24
CA PHE A 281 -47.63 1.01 -34.18
C PHE A 281 -48.29 1.12 -32.80
N LEU A 282 -48.52 -0.03 -32.15
CA LEU A 282 -49.08 -0.10 -30.79
C LEU A 282 -48.17 0.51 -29.71
N SER A 283 -46.88 0.76 -29.96
CA SER A 283 -45.99 1.39 -28.98
C SER A 283 -46.30 2.87 -28.80
N LYS A 284 -46.76 3.57 -29.85
CA LYS A 284 -47.11 5.00 -29.80
C LYS A 284 -48.30 5.27 -28.86
N LEU A 285 -49.26 4.34 -28.84
CA LEU A 285 -50.50 4.40 -28.06
C LEU A 285 -50.34 3.92 -26.60
N ARG A 286 -49.14 3.54 -26.16
CA ARG A 286 -48.91 3.06 -24.78
C ARG A 286 -48.64 4.20 -23.80
N SER A 287 -49.09 4.00 -22.56
CA SER A 287 -48.72 4.86 -21.43
C SER A 287 -47.21 4.87 -21.20
N GLU A 288 -46.70 5.96 -20.63
CA GLU A 288 -45.28 6.11 -20.31
C GLU A 288 -44.77 5.01 -19.36
N GLN A 289 -45.60 4.60 -18.39
CA GLN A 289 -45.29 3.48 -17.50
C GLN A 289 -45.01 2.18 -18.27
N LYS A 290 -45.84 1.82 -19.26
CA LYS A 290 -45.65 0.62 -20.08
C LYS A 290 -44.47 0.71 -21.04
N LYS A 291 -44.07 1.93 -21.42
CA LYS A 291 -42.85 2.19 -22.19
C LYS A 291 -41.61 2.04 -21.30
N ALA A 292 -41.67 2.54 -20.06
CA ALA A 292 -40.60 2.44 -19.09
C ALA A 292 -40.29 1.00 -18.65
N GLU A 293 -41.29 0.10 -18.66
CA GLU A 293 -41.09 -1.33 -18.33
C GLU A 293 -39.99 -2.00 -19.16
N ALA A 294 -39.83 -1.62 -20.44
CA ALA A 294 -38.83 -2.17 -21.35
C ALA A 294 -37.53 -1.37 -21.43
N ASN A 295 -37.41 -0.30 -20.64
CA ASN A 295 -36.19 0.49 -20.54
C ASN A 295 -35.29 -0.07 -19.43
N ILE A 296 -33.98 0.19 -19.57
CA ILE A 296 -32.97 -0.17 -18.58
C ILE A 296 -33.08 0.79 -17.40
N ASP A 297 -33.00 0.27 -16.18
CA ASP A 297 -32.90 1.10 -14.98
C ASP A 297 -31.43 1.23 -14.56
N ILE A 298 -30.90 2.45 -14.65
CA ILE A 298 -29.52 2.76 -14.26
C ILE A 298 -29.46 3.90 -13.24
N ILE A 299 -30.61 4.35 -12.71
CA ILE A 299 -30.66 5.49 -11.78
C ILE A 299 -29.89 5.15 -10.50
N SER A 300 -29.98 3.90 -10.07
CA SER A 300 -29.26 3.38 -8.90
C SER A 300 -27.74 3.34 -9.10
N HIS A 301 -27.26 3.35 -10.35
CA HIS A 301 -25.84 3.22 -10.64
C HIS A 301 -25.05 4.50 -10.39
N ARG A 302 -25.65 5.68 -10.26
CA ARG A 302 -24.93 6.92 -9.82
C ARG A 302 -23.54 7.09 -10.48
N THR A 303 -23.42 6.80 -11.77
CA THR A 303 -22.13 6.62 -12.45
C THR A 303 -21.26 7.87 -12.37
N GLU A 304 -21.88 9.04 -12.41
CA GLU A 304 -21.21 10.34 -12.28
C GLU A 304 -20.50 10.50 -10.93
N GLN A 305 -21.13 10.05 -9.84
CA GLN A 305 -20.52 10.12 -8.50
C GLN A 305 -19.18 9.38 -8.47
N PHE A 306 -19.12 8.16 -9.01
CA PHE A 306 -17.90 7.36 -9.00
C PHE A 306 -16.86 7.82 -10.02
N ARG A 307 -17.28 8.42 -11.14
CA ARG A 307 -16.36 9.11 -12.07
C ARG A 307 -15.71 10.30 -11.40
N ASN A 308 -16.50 11.14 -10.73
CA ASN A 308 -15.98 12.28 -9.95
C ASN A 308 -15.00 11.80 -8.86
N THR A 309 -15.33 10.74 -8.13
CA THR A 309 -14.39 10.11 -7.18
C THR A 309 -13.09 9.68 -7.85
N LEU A 310 -13.17 9.00 -8.99
CA LEU A 310 -11.99 8.55 -9.73
C LEU A 310 -11.14 9.73 -10.22
N ASP A 311 -11.78 10.81 -10.67
CA ASP A 311 -11.08 12.00 -11.16
C ASP A 311 -10.43 12.79 -10.03
N ILE A 312 -11.04 12.85 -8.85
CA ILE A 312 -10.40 13.34 -7.62
C ILE A 312 -9.17 12.48 -7.29
N ILE A 313 -9.30 11.15 -7.35
CA ILE A 313 -8.17 10.24 -7.08
C ILE A 313 -7.03 10.46 -8.09
N LYS A 314 -7.35 10.62 -9.37
CA LYS A 314 -6.36 10.91 -10.42
C LYS A 314 -5.71 12.27 -10.23
N SER A 315 -6.47 13.31 -9.91
CA SER A 315 -5.92 14.66 -9.73
C SER A 315 -5.05 14.75 -8.48
N GLU A 316 -5.41 14.06 -7.40
CA GLU A 316 -4.53 13.91 -6.25
C GLU A 316 -3.24 13.16 -6.62
N HIS A 317 -3.32 12.13 -7.47
CA HIS A 317 -2.17 11.37 -7.93
C HIS A 317 -1.25 12.18 -8.87
N SER A 318 -1.80 12.99 -9.77
CA SER A 318 -1.03 13.83 -10.69
C SER A 318 -0.50 15.13 -10.07
N GLY A 319 -1.25 15.70 -9.11
CA GLY A 319 -0.91 16.95 -8.44
C GLY A 319 0.02 16.79 -7.23
N THR A 320 0.06 15.61 -6.59
CA THR A 320 1.12 15.29 -5.62
C THR A 320 2.26 14.57 -6.33
N GLN A 321 3.49 15.03 -6.08
CA GLN A 321 4.76 14.49 -6.55
C GLN A 321 4.98 13.03 -6.10
N ARG A 322 4.14 12.09 -6.54
CA ARG A 322 4.31 10.65 -6.33
C ARG A 322 5.33 10.11 -7.32
N THR A 323 6.49 10.75 -7.34
CA THR A 323 7.66 10.21 -8.02
C THR A 323 8.07 8.93 -7.31
N LYS A 324 8.58 7.97 -8.09
CA LYS A 324 9.21 6.79 -7.52
C LYS A 324 10.37 7.23 -6.64
N PHE A 325 10.43 6.72 -5.42
CA PHE A 325 11.61 6.93 -4.60
C PHE A 325 12.75 6.03 -5.10
N LYS A 326 13.98 6.50 -4.94
CA LYS A 326 15.19 5.72 -5.21
C LYS A 326 15.64 5.04 -3.93
N GLU A 327 16.06 3.79 -4.06
CA GLU A 327 16.74 3.06 -2.99
C GLU A 327 18.09 3.71 -2.69
N VAL A 328 18.57 3.55 -1.46
CA VAL A 328 19.89 4.00 -1.02
C VAL A 328 20.85 2.81 -1.13
N GLU A 329 22.01 3.06 -1.74
CA GLU A 329 23.09 2.08 -1.84
C GLU A 329 23.71 1.79 -0.45
N TYR A 330 24.17 0.55 -0.29
CA TYR A 330 24.70 0.06 0.98
C TYR A 330 26.07 0.65 1.29
#